data_AF-A0A934LB45-F1
#
_entry.id   AF-A0A934LB45-F1
#
_cell.length_a   1.000
_cell.length_b   1.000
_cell.length_c   1.000
_cell.angle_alpha   90.00
_cell.angle_beta   90.00
_cell.angle_gamma   90.00
#
_symmetry.space_group_name_H-M   'P 1'
#
loop_
_entity.id
_entity.type
_entity.pdbx_description
1 polymer ?
#
loop_
_entity_poly.entity_id
_entity_poly.type
_entity_poly.pdbx_seq_one_letter_code
_entity_poly.pdbx_strand_id
1 'polypeptide(L)'
;PDNDLLRLLNAEGKALVEFSEVESGIYEAPTPGVGVLFLQNAAAAGPAPKPPEQVAGNWAIRRGPDRLLCSLTLANTPLRDDLALTVKPGCDAAIVRVGFTQWRMDRGELVLVSPRGISWRFEEIDATTWRRLPESADQITLIRQ
;
A
#
# COMPACT_ATOMS: atom_id res chain seq x y z
N PRO A 1 -23.43 -2.29 -27.06
CA PRO A 1 -22.35 -2.44 -26.07
C PRO A 1 -22.97 -2.36 -24.68
N ASP A 2 -23.00 -3.47 -23.96
CA ASP A 2 -23.42 -3.47 -22.57
C ASP A 2 -22.42 -2.59 -21.80
N ASN A 3 -22.90 -1.44 -21.31
CA ASN A 3 -22.08 -0.58 -20.46
C ASN A 3 -21.76 -1.38 -19.19
N ASP A 4 -20.50 -1.36 -18.74
CA ASP A 4 -20.14 -1.89 -17.43
C ASP A 4 -20.83 -1.03 -16.37
N LEU A 5 -21.97 -1.51 -15.87
CA LEU A 5 -22.80 -0.81 -14.90
C LEU A 5 -22.44 -1.26 -13.49
N LEU A 6 -22.11 -0.30 -12.64
CA LEU A 6 -21.95 -0.52 -11.21
C LEU A 6 -23.23 -0.09 -10.50
N ARG A 7 -23.81 -0.99 -9.70
CA ARG A 7 -25.06 -0.73 -8.97
C ARG A 7 -24.84 -0.78 -7.47
N LEU A 8 -25.24 0.27 -6.78
CA LEU A 8 -25.42 0.25 -5.33
C LEU A 8 -26.83 -0.23 -5.04
N LEU A 9 -26.94 -1.38 -4.37
CA LEU A 9 -28.23 -2.00 -4.07
C LEU A 9 -28.59 -1.77 -2.59
N ASN A 10 -29.89 -1.70 -2.32
CA ASN A 10 -30.39 -1.79 -0.95
C ASN A 10 -30.48 -3.26 -0.49
N ALA A 11 -30.96 -3.49 0.74
CA ALA A 11 -31.08 -4.83 1.32
C ALA A 11 -32.02 -5.76 0.53
N GLU A 12 -32.99 -5.21 -0.19
CA GLU A 12 -33.93 -5.96 -1.04
C GLU A 12 -33.38 -6.21 -2.46
N GLY A 13 -32.14 -5.80 -2.76
CA GLY A 13 -31.53 -5.95 -4.08
C GLY A 13 -31.98 -4.92 -5.12
N LYS A 14 -32.73 -3.88 -4.72
CA LYS A 14 -33.15 -2.79 -5.60
C LYS A 14 -32.01 -1.78 -5.75
N ALA A 15 -31.76 -1.36 -6.99
CA ALA A 15 -30.77 -0.32 -7.28
C ALA A 15 -31.20 1.02 -6.64
N LEU A 16 -30.33 1.54 -5.78
CA LEU A 16 -30.41 2.89 -5.22
C LEU A 16 -29.76 3.90 -6.17
N VAL A 17 -28.63 3.51 -6.76
CA VAL A 17 -27.86 4.30 -7.73
C VAL A 17 -27.26 3.35 -8.76
N GLU A 18 -27.28 3.77 -10.01
CA GLU A 18 -26.61 3.10 -11.12
C GLU A 18 -25.54 4.03 -11.68
N PHE A 19 -24.31 3.54 -11.74
CA PHE A 19 -23.19 4.25 -12.32
C PHE A 19 -22.82 3.64 -13.66
N SER A 20 -22.51 4.50 -14.62
CA SER A 20 -21.94 4.12 -15.91
C SER A 20 -20.48 4.54 -15.98
N GLU A 21 -19.63 3.68 -16.52
CA GLU A 21 -18.25 4.04 -16.83
C GLU A 21 -18.21 5.08 -17.96
N VAL A 22 -17.56 6.20 -17.72
CA VAL A 22 -17.42 7.31 -18.69
C VAL A 22 -15.98 7.44 -19.20
N GLU A 23 -15.02 7.03 -18.38
CA GLU A 23 -13.59 6.93 -18.67
C GLU A 23 -13.05 5.73 -17.90
N SER A 24 -11.93 5.15 -18.34
CA SER A 24 -11.38 3.94 -17.73
C SER A 24 -11.20 4.08 -16.21
N GLY A 25 -12.00 3.33 -15.44
CA GLY A 25 -12.00 3.36 -13.98
C GLY A 25 -12.70 4.56 -13.34
N ILE A 26 -13.40 5.40 -14.11
CA ILE A 26 -14.21 6.53 -13.67
C ILE A 26 -15.67 6.27 -14.02
N TYR A 27 -16.50 6.27 -12.99
CA TYR A 27 -17.92 5.97 -13.06
C TYR A 27 -18.74 7.18 -12.62
N GLU A 28 -19.77 7.52 -13.39
CA GLU A 28 -20.67 8.63 -13.10
C GLU A 28 -22.11 8.15 -12.90
N ALA A 29 -22.82 8.79 -11.97
CA ALA A 29 -24.26 8.59 -11.76
C ALA A 29 -24.98 9.93 -11.63
N PRO A 30 -25.73 10.36 -12.67
CA PRO A 30 -26.63 11.50 -12.56
C PRO A 30 -27.71 11.20 -11.50
N THR A 31 -27.69 11.96 -10.40
CA THR A 31 -28.54 11.73 -9.23
C THR A 31 -29.46 12.94 -9.01
N PRO A 32 -30.76 12.83 -9.35
CA PRO A 32 -31.71 13.94 -9.21
C PRO A 32 -31.71 14.53 -7.79
N GLY A 33 -31.59 15.86 -7.69
CA GLY A 33 -31.60 16.59 -6.41
C GLY A 33 -30.27 16.59 -5.65
N VAL A 34 -29.28 15.81 -6.07
CA VAL A 34 -27.94 15.76 -5.46
C VAL A 34 -26.86 16.29 -6.40
N GLY A 35 -26.99 16.03 -7.71
CA GLY A 35 -25.99 16.35 -8.73
C GLY A 35 -25.44 15.09 -9.40
N VAL A 36 -24.23 15.14 -9.94
CA VAL A 36 -23.56 13.96 -10.50
C VAL A 36 -22.64 13.38 -9.43
N LEU A 37 -22.83 12.10 -9.11
CA LEU A 37 -21.92 11.36 -8.25
C LEU A 37 -20.80 10.77 -9.09
N PHE A 38 -19.56 10.89 -8.61
CA PHE A 38 -18.39 10.31 -9.23
C PHE A 38 -17.83 9.20 -8.35
N LEU A 39 -17.51 8.08 -8.95
CA LEU A 39 -16.83 6.96 -8.31
C LEU A 39 -15.57 6.65 -9.13
N GLN A 40 -14.43 6.69 -8.47
CA GLN A 40 -13.14 6.31 -9.05
C GLN A 40 -12.44 5.36 -8.09
N ASN A 41 -11.51 4.57 -8.61
CA ASN A 41 -10.66 3.73 -7.78
C ASN A 41 -9.86 4.63 -6.81
N ALA A 42 -9.98 4.39 -5.50
CA ALA A 42 -9.27 5.15 -4.48
C ALA A 42 -7.74 5.12 -4.67
N ALA A 43 -7.21 4.02 -5.21
CA ALA A 43 -5.78 3.91 -5.53
C ALA A 43 -5.36 4.72 -6.77
N ALA A 44 -6.31 5.08 -7.66
CA ALA A 44 -6.07 5.96 -8.80
C ALA A 44 -6.16 7.45 -8.43
N ALA A 45 -6.89 7.77 -7.35
CA ALA A 45 -6.99 9.12 -6.80
C ALA A 45 -5.82 9.50 -5.85
N GLY A 46 -4.98 8.51 -5.49
CA GLY A 46 -3.82 8.73 -4.64
C GLY A 46 -2.70 9.51 -5.34
N PRO A 47 -1.81 10.17 -4.59
CA PRO A 47 -0.60 10.75 -5.18
C PRO A 47 0.18 9.67 -5.93
N ALA A 48 0.82 10.07 -7.03
CA ALA A 48 1.65 9.15 -7.82
C ALA A 48 2.64 8.42 -6.89
N PRO A 49 2.81 7.09 -7.05
CA PRO A 49 3.74 6.34 -6.22
C PRO A 49 5.12 6.99 -6.23
N LYS A 50 5.75 7.10 -5.06
CA LYS A 50 7.12 7.60 -4.98
C LYS A 50 8.04 6.73 -5.84
N PRO A 51 8.93 7.33 -6.64
CA PRO A 51 9.90 6.56 -7.39
C PRO A 51 10.85 5.84 -6.41
N PRO A 52 11.30 4.61 -6.72
CA PRO A 52 12.13 3.82 -5.80
C PRO A 52 13.37 4.55 -5.28
N GLU A 53 13.98 5.41 -6.09
CA GLU A 53 15.15 6.20 -5.72
C GLU A 53 14.91 7.09 -4.49
N GLN A 54 13.67 7.57 -4.31
CA GLN A 54 13.28 8.40 -3.16
C GLN A 54 12.99 7.58 -1.90
N VAL A 55 12.71 6.28 -2.03
CA VAL A 55 12.39 5.38 -0.91
C VAL A 55 13.61 4.56 -0.49
N ALA A 56 14.53 4.30 -1.42
CA ALA A 56 15.80 3.64 -1.16
C ALA A 56 16.59 4.33 -0.02
N GLY A 57 17.36 3.55 0.73
CA GLY A 57 18.13 4.02 1.87
C GLY A 57 18.10 3.07 3.07
N ASN A 58 18.54 3.57 4.21
CA ASN A 58 18.54 2.84 5.48
C ASN A 58 17.23 3.11 6.22
N TRP A 59 16.69 2.04 6.81
CA TRP A 59 15.42 2.07 7.54
C TRP A 59 15.50 1.22 8.80
N ALA A 60 14.65 1.54 9.76
CA ALA A 60 14.45 0.80 10.99
C ALA A 60 12.99 0.33 11.09
N ILE A 61 12.78 -0.97 11.23
CA ILE A 61 11.50 -1.55 11.67
C ILE A 61 11.43 -1.37 13.18
N ARG A 62 10.40 -0.69 13.67
CA ARG A 62 10.14 -0.48 15.10
C ARG A 62 8.76 -1.02 15.49
N ARG A 63 8.61 -1.41 16.76
CA ARG A 63 7.33 -1.72 17.40
C ARG A 63 7.04 -0.66 18.43
N GLY A 64 5.98 0.12 18.21
CA GLY A 64 5.74 1.32 19.01
C GLY A 64 6.90 2.34 18.93
N PRO A 65 6.91 3.34 19.81
CA PRO A 65 7.82 4.48 19.72
C PRO A 65 9.27 4.18 20.11
N ASP A 66 9.55 3.07 20.82
CA ASP A 66 10.86 2.86 21.45
C ASP A 66 11.57 1.58 21.03
N ARG A 67 10.85 0.52 20.64
CA ARG A 67 11.45 -0.78 20.40
C ARG A 67 11.91 -0.95 18.95
N LEU A 68 13.22 -0.80 18.72
CA LEU A 68 13.85 -1.22 17.47
C LEU A 68 13.74 -2.76 17.33
N LEU A 69 13.18 -3.22 16.20
CA LEU A 69 13.14 -4.65 15.87
C LEU A 69 14.22 -5.02 14.88
N CYS A 70 14.50 -4.16 13.90
CA CYS A 70 15.45 -4.50 12.84
C CYS A 70 15.90 -3.26 12.08
N SER A 71 17.17 -3.21 11.70
CA SER A 71 17.67 -2.24 10.72
C SER A 71 17.81 -2.93 9.37
N LEU A 72 17.42 -2.26 8.29
CA LEU A 72 17.49 -2.79 6.93
C LEU A 72 17.94 -1.71 5.95
N THR A 73 18.34 -2.16 4.76
CA THR A 73 18.68 -1.29 3.63
C THR A 73 17.81 -1.67 2.45
N LEU A 74 17.05 -0.70 1.95
CA LEU A 74 16.31 -0.77 0.69
C LEU A 74 17.25 -0.28 -0.42
N ALA A 75 17.74 -1.18 -1.25
CA ALA A 75 18.65 -0.85 -2.35
C ALA A 75 17.87 -0.58 -3.64
N ASN A 76 18.37 0.30 -4.50
CA ASN A 76 17.81 0.49 -5.85
C ASN A 76 18.39 -0.50 -6.88
N THR A 77 18.77 -1.70 -6.43
CA THR A 77 19.30 -2.74 -7.31
C THR A 77 18.14 -3.61 -7.79
N PRO A 78 17.88 -3.68 -9.10
CA PRO A 78 16.78 -4.46 -9.64
C PRO A 78 17.02 -5.96 -9.45
N LEU A 79 15.95 -6.65 -9.06
CA LEU A 79 15.75 -8.09 -9.19
C LEU A 79 14.72 -8.32 -10.31
N ARG A 80 14.17 -9.52 -10.47
CA ARG A 80 13.22 -9.81 -11.58
C ARG A 80 12.02 -8.86 -11.58
N ASP A 81 11.28 -8.83 -10.48
CA ASP A 81 10.01 -8.09 -10.37
C ASP A 81 10.03 -7.05 -9.23
N ASP A 82 11.11 -7.03 -8.44
CA ASP A 82 11.27 -6.26 -7.21
C ASP A 82 12.69 -5.67 -7.12
N LEU A 83 12.99 -4.94 -6.05
CA LEU A 83 14.30 -4.38 -5.73
C LEU A 83 14.93 -5.09 -4.54
N ALA A 84 16.25 -5.10 -4.46
CA ALA A 84 16.96 -5.81 -3.39
C ALA A 84 16.78 -5.14 -2.00
N LEU A 85 16.52 -5.96 -0.98
CA LEU A 85 16.47 -5.58 0.43
C LEU A 85 17.49 -6.39 1.23
N THR A 86 18.25 -5.71 2.08
CA THR A 86 19.19 -6.36 2.99
C THR A 86 18.82 -6.08 4.44
N VAL A 87 18.64 -7.15 5.22
CA VAL A 87 18.46 -7.07 6.68
C VAL A 87 19.85 -6.98 7.34
N LYS A 88 20.06 -5.99 8.22
CA LYS A 88 21.31 -5.86 8.98
C LYS A 88 21.37 -6.88 10.14
N PRO A 89 22.56 -7.24 10.63
CA PRO A 89 22.70 -8.09 11.80
C PRO A 89 22.02 -7.50 13.05
N GLY A 90 21.65 -8.36 14.00
CA GLY A 90 21.08 -7.94 15.30
C GLY A 90 19.57 -7.76 15.32
N CYS A 91 18.85 -8.18 14.27
CA CYS A 91 17.39 -8.09 14.24
C CYS A 91 16.68 -9.10 15.15
N ASP A 92 15.49 -8.71 15.63
CA ASP A 92 14.56 -9.56 16.38
C ASP A 92 14.26 -10.84 15.59
N ALA A 93 14.23 -11.98 16.30
CA ALA A 93 14.07 -13.31 15.71
C ALA A 93 12.79 -13.45 14.87
N ALA A 94 11.74 -12.70 15.19
CA ALA A 94 10.51 -12.70 14.40
C ALA A 94 10.74 -12.13 13.00
N ILE A 95 11.54 -11.05 12.87
CA ILE A 95 11.85 -10.43 11.57
C ILE A 95 12.77 -11.35 10.76
N VAL A 96 13.81 -11.89 11.40
CA VAL A 96 14.74 -12.84 10.76
C VAL A 96 14.01 -14.07 10.22
N ARG A 97 13.01 -14.57 10.96
CA ARG A 97 12.21 -15.74 10.53
C ARG A 97 11.39 -15.49 9.27
N VAL A 98 10.86 -14.27 9.10
CA VAL A 98 10.14 -13.88 7.88
C VAL A 98 11.10 -13.85 6.70
N GLY A 99 12.29 -13.27 6.88
CA GLY A 99 13.38 -13.31 5.89
C GLY A 99 13.08 -12.46 4.66
N PHE A 100 12.81 -11.16 4.86
CA PHE A 100 12.67 -10.21 3.76
C PHE A 100 13.96 -10.09 2.95
N THR A 101 13.85 -10.13 1.63
CA THR A 101 14.98 -9.99 0.70
C THR A 101 14.69 -9.07 -0.47
N GLN A 102 13.42 -8.68 -0.66
CA GLN A 102 13.00 -7.83 -1.76
C GLN A 102 12.03 -6.76 -1.27
N TRP A 103 11.94 -5.67 -2.01
CA TRP A 103 10.97 -4.61 -1.77
C TRP A 103 10.50 -3.98 -3.07
N ARG A 104 9.33 -3.33 -3.04
CA ARG A 104 8.79 -2.55 -4.15
C ARG A 104 7.87 -1.45 -3.67
N MET A 105 7.59 -0.51 -4.55
CA MET A 105 6.43 0.39 -4.43
C MET A 105 5.25 -0.20 -5.20
N ASP A 106 4.09 -0.31 -4.56
CA ASP A 106 2.83 -0.77 -5.18
C ASP A 106 1.71 0.20 -4.81
N ARG A 107 1.21 0.95 -5.80
CA ARG A 107 0.11 1.93 -5.62
C ARG A 107 0.28 2.86 -4.40
N GLY A 108 1.49 3.39 -4.21
CA GLY A 108 1.82 4.32 -3.13
C GLY A 108 2.23 3.65 -1.81
N GLU A 109 2.10 2.32 -1.71
CA GLU A 109 2.54 1.56 -0.53
C GLU A 109 3.93 0.98 -0.74
N LEU A 110 4.72 0.95 0.33
CA LEU A 110 5.98 0.21 0.37
C LEU A 110 5.67 -1.24 0.76
N VAL A 111 6.13 -2.18 -0.05
CA VAL A 111 5.93 -3.60 0.17
C VAL A 111 7.28 -4.27 0.43
N LEU A 112 7.44 -4.90 1.58
CA LEU A 112 8.57 -5.78 1.88
C LEU A 112 8.17 -7.22 1.59
N VAL A 113 9.00 -7.95 0.85
CA VAL A 113 8.69 -9.29 0.33
C VAL A 113 9.75 -10.29 0.76
N SER A 114 9.28 -11.45 1.23
CA SER A 114 10.13 -12.61 1.49
C SER A 114 10.10 -13.57 0.30
N PRO A 115 11.15 -14.39 0.10
CA PRO A 115 11.14 -15.47 -0.90
C PRO A 115 10.02 -16.49 -0.70
N ARG A 116 9.41 -16.54 0.49
CA ARG A 116 8.31 -17.45 0.84
C ARG A 116 6.92 -16.88 0.51
N GLY A 117 6.85 -15.73 -0.16
CA GLY A 117 5.59 -15.08 -0.53
C GLY A 117 4.91 -14.29 0.59
N ILE A 118 5.49 -14.26 1.80
CA ILE A 118 5.02 -13.38 2.88
C ILE A 118 5.38 -11.95 2.52
N SER A 119 4.40 -11.04 2.57
CA SER A 119 4.59 -9.62 2.31
C SER A 119 4.04 -8.75 3.44
N TRP A 120 4.75 -7.67 3.75
CA TRP A 120 4.27 -6.60 4.64
C TRP A 120 4.10 -5.32 3.82
N ARG A 121 2.94 -4.68 3.97
CA ARG A 121 2.61 -3.42 3.31
C ARG A 121 2.72 -2.28 4.30
N PHE A 122 3.14 -1.12 3.81
CA PHE A 122 3.27 0.09 4.58
C PHE A 122 2.70 1.27 3.81
N GLU A 123 1.88 2.08 4.48
CA GLU A 123 1.47 3.40 4.00
C GLU A 123 2.43 4.47 4.50
N GLU A 124 2.57 5.54 3.74
CA GLU A 124 3.34 6.71 4.16
C GLU A 124 2.53 7.56 5.14
N ILE A 125 3.09 7.87 6.30
CA ILE A 125 2.58 8.92 7.20
C ILE A 125 3.26 10.25 6.88
N ASP A 126 4.58 10.20 6.73
CA ASP A 126 5.42 11.31 6.25
C ASP A 126 6.67 10.75 5.53
N ALA A 127 7.52 11.65 5.02
CA ALA A 127 8.69 11.26 4.23
C ALA A 127 9.69 10.32 4.95
N THR A 128 9.64 10.28 6.28
CA THR A 128 10.53 9.48 7.14
C THR A 128 9.81 8.37 7.90
N THR A 129 8.48 8.40 7.97
CA THR A 129 7.68 7.49 8.81
C THR A 129 6.62 6.79 7.98
N TRP A 130 6.68 5.46 7.97
CA TRP A 130 5.76 4.60 7.24
C TRP A 130 5.11 3.61 8.20
N ARG A 131 3.79 3.43 8.10
CA ARG A 131 3.00 2.63 9.03
C ARG A 131 2.59 1.31 8.38
N ARG A 132 2.77 0.19 9.08
CA ARG A 132 2.39 -1.14 8.58
C ARG A 132 0.87 -1.29 8.50
N LEU A 133 0.42 -1.89 7.40
CA LEU A 133 -0.97 -2.26 7.13
C LEU A 133 -1.21 -3.80 7.17
N PRO A 134 -2.41 -4.25 7.57
CA PRO A 134 -3.41 -3.48 8.31
C PRO A 134 -2.86 -3.08 9.70
N GLU A 135 -3.48 -2.07 10.31
CA GLU A 135 -3.14 -1.66 11.66
C GLU A 135 -3.37 -2.80 12.66
N SER A 136 -2.48 -2.87 13.65
CA SER A 136 -2.51 -3.87 14.73
C SER A 136 -2.19 -3.19 16.06
N ALA A 137 -2.67 -3.75 17.17
CA ALA A 137 -2.39 -3.20 18.51
C ALA A 137 -0.89 -2.97 18.78
N ASP A 138 -0.03 -3.88 18.32
CA ASP A 138 1.42 -3.73 18.35
C ASP A 138 1.91 -3.03 17.07
N GLN A 139 1.58 -1.75 16.90
CA GLN A 139 1.87 -1.01 15.67
C GLN A 139 3.34 -1.13 15.27
N ILE A 140 3.56 -1.56 14.02
CA ILE A 140 4.88 -1.61 13.39
C ILE A 140 5.05 -0.39 12.49
N THR A 141 6.18 0.29 12.62
CA THR A 141 6.56 1.41 11.76
C THR A 141 7.92 1.17 11.11
N LEU A 142 8.09 1.72 9.92
CA LEU A 142 9.38 1.89 9.26
C LEU A 142 9.80 3.35 9.43
N ILE A 143 10.97 3.57 10.02
CA ILE A 143 11.54 4.90 10.26
C ILE A 143 12.82 5.03 9.44
N ARG A 144 12.94 6.08 8.63
CA ARG A 144 14.14 6.38 7.85
C ARG A 144 15.32 6.66 8.81
N GLN A 145 16.53 6.21 8.45
CA GLN A 145 17.75 6.33 9.25
C GLN A 145 18.79 7.22 8.57
#